data_AF-A0AAU7QCF4-F1
#
_entry.id   AF-A0AAU7QCF4-F1
#
_cell.length_a   1.000
_cell.length_b   1.000
_cell.length_c   1.000
_cell.angle_alpha   90.00
_cell.angle_beta   90.00
_cell.angle_gamma   90.00
#
_symmetry.space_group_name_H-M   'P 1'
#
loop_
_entity.id
_entity.type
_entity.pdbx_description
1 polymer ?
#
loop_
_entity_poly.entity_id
_entity_poly.type
_entity_poly.pdbx_seq_one_letter_code
_entity_poly.pdbx_strand_id
1 'polypeptide(L)'
;MASPISVYRALNLPLGVVPPLRTPRTRIELSPGNFYSPITLRENQSRGARVIINNNAAQAATVNFSGLAFSVLPGEIVSFMVGENGLWQKETLTVDLLMVYSDVARNSLGQAAIEARNIEALGLINDALENSGANFRVRLVGLKELVQPADWTSLNIILPQLRTNPDIMAWRDAARADAVHYMTLGTPPECGLAYFNTVPSAFNMVASVVITNTCGTSATRHEFGHNMGIHHGDEQPTPIWARGDAITRTIVAGNAIPFYSTPHRFTPDLGIPMGAVDSVDAVRMMNINSPIVAAFR
;
A
#
# COMPACT_ATOMS: atom_id res chain seq x y z
N MET A 1 -20.16 -2.99 12.36
CA MET A 1 -19.63 -2.18 13.48
C MET A 1 -18.11 -2.08 13.35
N ALA A 2 -17.56 -0.86 13.39
CA ALA A 2 -16.11 -0.67 13.40
C ALA A 2 -15.56 -0.88 14.82
N SER A 3 -14.50 -1.68 14.95
CA SER A 3 -13.82 -1.84 16.24
C SER A 3 -13.07 -0.55 16.61
N PRO A 4 -13.11 -0.12 17.88
CA PRO A 4 -12.43 1.09 18.31
C PRO A 4 -10.91 0.97 18.13
N ILE A 5 -10.26 2.10 17.85
CA ILE A 5 -8.81 2.23 17.76
C ILE A 5 -8.31 3.24 18.81
N SER A 6 -7.28 2.88 19.55
CA SER A 6 -6.57 3.83 20.42
C SER A 6 -5.43 4.49 19.63
N VAL A 7 -5.29 5.81 19.72
CA VAL A 7 -4.23 6.54 19.01
C VAL A 7 -3.36 7.29 20.01
N TYR A 8 -2.05 7.09 19.91
CA TYR A 8 -1.05 7.75 20.75
C TYR A 8 -0.05 8.51 19.88
N ARG A 9 0.39 9.66 20.37
CA ARG A 9 1.61 10.32 19.89
C ARG A 9 2.79 9.71 20.63
N ALA A 10 3.90 9.43 19.94
CA ALA A 10 5.03 8.76 20.55
C ALA A 10 5.59 9.48 21.80
N LEU A 11 5.75 10.80 21.74
CA LEU A 11 6.20 11.61 22.89
C LEU A 11 5.27 11.53 24.12
N ASN A 12 4.00 11.16 23.94
CA ASN A 12 3.04 11.04 25.04
C ASN A 12 3.08 9.66 25.73
N LEU A 13 3.93 8.75 25.26
CA LEU A 13 4.13 7.45 25.89
C LEU A 13 5.14 7.61 27.04
N PRO A 14 4.75 7.32 28.30
CA PRO A 14 5.69 7.38 29.42
C PRO A 14 6.88 6.46 29.17
N LEU A 15 8.08 7.05 29.07
CA LEU A 15 9.33 6.34 28.76
C LEU A 15 9.28 5.52 27.46
N GLY A 16 8.44 5.91 26.49
CA GLY A 16 8.26 5.18 25.23
C GLY A 16 7.53 3.84 25.37
N VAL A 17 6.96 3.52 26.53
CA VAL A 17 6.29 2.24 26.76
C VAL A 17 4.83 2.33 26.36
N VAL A 18 4.39 1.40 25.51
CA VAL A 18 2.99 1.30 25.11
C VAL A 18 2.13 0.87 26.32
N PRO A 19 1.03 1.58 26.62
CA PRO A 19 0.15 1.20 27.73
C PRO A 19 -0.53 -0.15 27.46
N PRO A 20 -1.10 -0.81 28.49
CA PRO A 20 -1.95 -1.97 28.29
C PRO A 20 -3.05 -1.68 27.27
N LEU A 21 -3.20 -2.57 26.29
CA LEU A 21 -4.10 -2.36 25.17
C LEU A 21 -5.54 -2.58 25.63
N ARG A 22 -6.39 -1.58 25.40
CA ARG A 22 -7.82 -1.61 25.77
C ARG A 22 -8.74 -1.78 24.57
N THR A 23 -8.17 -1.74 23.38
CA THR A 23 -8.84 -1.86 22.10
C THR A 23 -8.12 -2.91 21.26
N PRO A 24 -8.81 -3.56 20.30
CA PRO A 24 -8.17 -4.57 19.45
C PRO A 24 -6.97 -4.01 18.66
N ARG A 25 -6.99 -2.70 18.36
CA ARG A 25 -5.97 -2.02 17.58
C ARG A 25 -5.53 -0.74 18.27
N THR A 26 -4.21 -0.55 18.35
CA THR A 26 -3.58 0.69 18.79
C THR A 26 -2.68 1.22 17.70
N ARG A 27 -2.68 2.54 17.52
CA ARG A 27 -1.80 3.24 16.57
C ARG A 27 -0.90 4.22 17.31
N ILE A 28 0.36 4.24 16.93
CA ILE A 28 1.37 5.14 17.47
C ILE A 28 1.91 5.98 16.31
N GLU A 29 1.72 7.28 16.43
CA GLU A 29 2.11 8.27 15.42
C GLU A 29 3.43 8.93 15.83
N LEU A 30 4.45 8.78 14.98
CA LEU A 30 5.71 9.50 15.06
C LEU A 30 5.76 10.53 13.94
N SER A 31 6.22 11.72 14.27
CA SER A 31 6.37 12.88 13.39
C SER A 31 7.48 13.78 13.97
N PRO A 32 8.02 14.74 13.21
CA PRO A 32 9.13 15.56 13.69
C PRO A 32 8.85 16.29 15.02
N GLY A 33 7.59 16.64 15.29
CA GLY A 33 7.18 17.35 16.52
C GLY A 33 6.81 16.46 17.71
N ASN A 34 6.78 15.13 17.56
CA ASN A 34 6.40 14.20 18.63
C ASN A 34 7.25 12.92 18.65
N PHE A 35 8.42 12.96 18.04
CA PHE A 35 9.30 11.81 17.91
C PHE A 35 9.79 11.31 19.27
N TYR A 36 9.75 10.00 19.47
CA TYR A 36 10.35 9.33 20.61
C TYR A 36 10.82 7.94 20.19
N SER A 37 12.02 7.56 20.60
CA SER A 37 12.63 6.25 20.34
C SER A 37 13.56 5.90 21.50
N PRO A 38 13.57 4.64 21.99
CA PRO A 38 12.79 3.50 21.50
C PRO A 38 11.32 3.51 21.94
N ILE A 39 10.46 2.85 21.17
CA ILE A 39 9.08 2.47 21.55
C ILE A 39 9.14 1.03 22.06
N THR A 40 8.58 0.74 23.23
CA THR A 40 8.55 -0.63 23.78
C THR A 40 7.13 -1.17 23.84
N LEU A 41 6.88 -2.27 23.12
CA LEU A 41 5.61 -2.99 23.20
C LEU A 41 5.58 -3.79 24.51
N ARG A 42 4.52 -3.61 25.29
CA ARG A 42 4.35 -4.30 26.57
C ARG A 42 4.07 -5.78 26.33
N GLU A 43 4.72 -6.68 27.07
CA GLU A 43 4.41 -8.11 27.04
C GLU A 43 3.03 -8.44 27.64
N ASN A 44 2.64 -9.71 27.61
CA ASN A 44 1.40 -10.23 28.22
C ASN A 44 0.12 -9.52 27.74
N GLN A 45 0.07 -9.13 26.46
CA GLN A 45 -1.16 -8.66 25.83
C GLN A 45 -2.01 -9.84 25.35
N SER A 46 -3.30 -9.59 25.14
CA SER A 46 -4.20 -10.62 24.61
C SER A 46 -3.81 -11.05 23.19
N ARG A 47 -4.01 -12.32 22.86
CA ARG A 47 -3.81 -12.84 21.50
C ARG A 47 -4.57 -11.98 20.49
N GLY A 48 -3.92 -11.67 19.36
CA GLY A 48 -4.49 -10.83 18.31
C GLY A 48 -4.50 -9.33 18.62
N ALA A 49 -4.03 -8.90 19.81
CA ALA A 49 -3.82 -7.49 20.07
C ALA A 49 -2.76 -6.94 19.11
N ARG A 50 -3.01 -5.74 18.59
CA ARG A 50 -2.26 -5.21 17.45
C ARG A 50 -1.84 -3.76 17.66
N VAL A 51 -0.58 -3.47 17.37
CA VAL A 51 0.00 -2.13 17.41
C VAL A 51 0.51 -1.75 16.02
N ILE A 52 0.11 -0.59 15.53
CA ILE A 52 0.52 -0.02 14.25
C ILE A 52 1.43 1.17 14.55
N ILE A 53 2.65 1.15 14.03
CA ILE A 53 3.62 2.24 14.13
C ILE A 53 3.63 2.97 12.79
N ASN A 54 3.25 4.24 12.81
CA ASN A 54 3.32 5.14 11.67
C ASN A 54 4.50 6.10 11.90
N ASN A 55 5.57 5.96 11.10
CA ASN A 55 6.73 6.82 11.25
C ASN A 55 6.81 7.90 10.18
N ASN A 56 6.17 9.04 10.42
CA ASN A 56 6.28 10.24 9.59
C ASN A 56 7.41 11.18 10.02
N ALA A 57 8.28 10.77 10.96
CA ALA A 57 9.45 11.55 11.34
C ALA A 57 10.60 11.38 10.35
N ALA A 58 11.55 12.31 10.37
CA ALA A 58 12.74 12.25 9.50
C ALA A 58 13.76 11.16 9.91
N GLN A 59 13.56 10.53 11.08
CA GLN A 59 14.50 9.59 11.69
C GLN A 59 13.84 8.23 11.84
N ALA A 60 14.64 7.16 11.74
CA ALA A 60 14.17 5.82 12.04
C ALA A 60 13.90 5.67 13.55
N ALA A 61 12.85 4.93 13.91
CA ALA A 61 12.50 4.64 15.29
C ALA A 61 12.69 3.15 15.59
N THR A 62 13.28 2.86 16.75
CA THR A 62 13.43 1.49 17.21
C THR A 62 12.18 1.06 17.97
N VAL A 63 11.62 -0.08 17.61
CA VAL A 63 10.51 -0.73 18.32
C VAL A 63 11.03 -2.01 18.96
N ASN A 64 10.96 -2.07 20.29
CA ASN A 64 11.34 -3.24 21.08
C ASN A 64 10.08 -4.09 21.37
N PHE A 65 10.18 -5.40 21.17
CA PHE A 65 9.05 -6.33 21.37
C PHE A 65 9.57 -7.76 21.56
N SER A 66 9.10 -8.46 22.60
CA SER A 66 9.41 -9.88 22.88
C SER A 66 10.90 -10.24 22.76
N GLY A 67 11.77 -9.37 23.31
CA GLY A 67 13.23 -9.53 23.29
C GLY A 67 13.92 -9.18 21.96
N LEU A 68 13.16 -8.74 20.96
CA LEU A 68 13.63 -8.30 19.65
C LEU A 68 13.56 -6.78 19.53
N ALA A 69 14.27 -6.25 18.54
CA ALA A 69 14.20 -4.86 18.13
C ALA A 69 14.03 -4.78 16.60
N PHE A 70 13.21 -3.84 16.14
CA PHE A 70 13.02 -3.56 14.72
C PHE A 70 13.10 -2.06 14.47
N SER A 71 13.78 -1.67 13.38
CA SER A 71 13.90 -0.26 12.97
C SER A 71 12.80 0.08 11.98
N VAL A 72 11.87 0.95 12.40
CA VAL A 72 10.82 1.50 11.53
C VAL A 72 11.35 2.77 10.89
N LEU A 73 11.54 2.73 9.57
CA LEU A 73 12.15 3.80 8.79
C LEU A 73 11.20 4.99 8.59
N PRO A 74 11.71 6.17 8.20
CA PRO A 74 10.88 7.30 7.78
C PRO A 74 9.91 6.90 6.66
N GLY A 75 8.65 7.35 6.77
CA GLY A 75 7.55 7.04 5.87
C GLY A 75 6.97 5.62 6.01
N GLU A 76 7.53 4.78 6.89
CA GLU A 76 7.12 3.38 7.02
C GLU A 76 5.90 3.23 7.95
N ILE A 77 5.01 2.28 7.60
CA ILE A 77 3.89 1.84 8.42
C ILE A 77 4.10 0.37 8.75
N VAL A 78 4.33 0.06 10.02
CA VAL A 78 4.62 -1.32 10.47
C VAL A 78 3.64 -1.75 11.55
N SER A 79 3.05 -2.92 11.37
CA SER A 79 2.16 -3.51 12.36
C SER A 79 2.84 -4.66 13.08
N PHE A 80 2.56 -4.76 14.37
CA PHE A 80 2.96 -5.83 15.26
C PHE A 80 1.71 -6.46 15.84
N MET A 81 1.68 -7.77 15.97
CA MET A 81 0.54 -8.51 16.52
C MET A 81 1.02 -9.57 17.50
N VAL A 82 0.24 -9.80 18.56
CA VAL A 82 0.44 -10.92 19.47
C VAL A 82 0.01 -12.22 18.80
N GLY A 83 0.96 -13.11 18.55
CA GLY A 83 0.73 -14.41 17.94
C GLY A 83 0.05 -15.42 18.88
N GLU A 84 -0.13 -16.65 18.39
CA GLU A 84 -0.72 -17.73 19.19
C GLU A 84 0.12 -18.13 20.41
N ASN A 85 1.44 -17.95 20.31
CA ASN A 85 2.39 -18.18 21.39
C ASN A 85 2.40 -17.06 22.45
N GLY A 86 1.53 -16.05 22.34
CA GLY A 86 1.45 -14.92 23.27
C GLY A 86 2.58 -13.90 23.11
N LEU A 87 3.47 -14.06 22.13
CA LEU A 87 4.57 -13.15 21.85
C LEU A 87 4.22 -12.19 20.71
N TRP A 88 4.81 -10.98 20.76
CA TRP A 88 4.74 -10.03 19.67
C TRP A 88 5.51 -10.51 18.46
N GLN A 89 4.93 -10.30 17.28
CA GLN A 89 5.56 -10.58 16.00
C GLN A 89 5.33 -9.42 15.06
N LYS A 90 6.29 -9.13 14.18
CA LYS A 90 6.08 -8.19 13.07
C LYS A 90 5.10 -8.83 12.08
N GLU A 91 3.99 -8.15 11.84
CA GLU A 91 2.90 -8.64 10.99
C GLU A 91 3.07 -8.18 9.54
N THR A 92 3.61 -6.97 9.33
CA THR A 92 3.67 -6.38 7.98
C THR A 92 5.07 -6.31 7.40
N LEU A 93 5.15 -6.53 6.09
CA LEU A 93 6.29 -6.19 5.24
C LEU A 93 6.15 -4.77 4.68
N THR A 94 7.22 -4.26 4.07
CA THR A 94 7.24 -2.94 3.45
C THR A 94 7.63 -3.09 1.99
N VAL A 95 6.78 -2.56 1.11
CA VAL A 95 7.05 -2.45 -0.32
C VAL A 95 7.41 -1.00 -0.62
N ASP A 96 8.61 -0.78 -1.13
CA ASP A 96 9.13 0.55 -1.43
C ASP A 96 8.64 1.01 -2.82
N LEU A 97 7.90 2.11 -2.88
CA LEU A 97 7.30 2.67 -4.09
C LEU A 97 8.00 3.97 -4.51
N LEU A 98 8.47 4.01 -5.74
CA LEU A 98 8.81 5.25 -6.45
C LEU A 98 7.56 5.75 -7.18
N MET A 99 7.12 6.96 -6.86
CA MET A 99 6.09 7.65 -7.63
C MET A 99 6.72 8.65 -8.58
N VAL A 100 6.29 8.62 -9.83
CA VAL A 100 6.75 9.51 -10.89
C VAL A 100 5.54 10.25 -11.44
N TYR A 101 5.67 11.54 -11.72
CA TYR A 101 4.61 12.29 -12.39
C TYR A 101 5.16 13.06 -13.59
N SER A 102 4.32 13.27 -14.61
CA SER A 102 4.70 14.03 -15.80
C SER A 102 4.79 15.53 -15.53
N ASP A 103 5.70 16.22 -16.20
CA ASP A 103 5.68 17.67 -16.38
C ASP A 103 4.36 18.17 -16.99
N VAL A 104 3.72 17.40 -17.89
CA VAL A 104 2.39 17.71 -18.47
C VAL A 104 1.32 17.87 -17.38
N ALA A 105 1.19 16.90 -16.47
CA ALA A 105 0.28 16.97 -15.33
C ALA A 105 0.62 18.12 -14.38
N ARG A 106 1.91 18.35 -14.12
CA ARG A 106 2.39 19.47 -13.30
C ARG A 106 2.06 20.82 -13.94
N ASN A 107 2.22 20.97 -15.25
CA ASN A 107 1.86 22.17 -16.01
C ASN A 107 0.35 22.46 -15.89
N SER A 108 -0.49 21.42 -15.86
CA SER A 108 -1.95 21.56 -15.79
C SER A 108 -2.49 21.80 -14.38
N LEU A 109 -1.92 21.16 -13.36
CA LEU A 109 -2.45 21.17 -11.99
C LEU A 109 -1.68 22.09 -11.04
N GLY A 110 -0.41 22.38 -11.37
CA GLY A 110 0.56 22.96 -10.45
C GLY A 110 1.24 21.92 -9.57
N GLN A 111 2.44 22.28 -9.08
CA GLN A 111 3.33 21.40 -8.31
C GLN A 111 2.65 20.80 -7.08
N ALA A 112 2.11 21.65 -6.20
CA ALA A 112 1.52 21.20 -4.94
C ALA A 112 0.33 20.24 -5.16
N ALA A 113 -0.45 20.44 -6.23
CA ALA A 113 -1.61 19.62 -6.53
C ALA A 113 -1.23 18.23 -7.05
N ILE A 114 -0.23 18.13 -7.95
CA ILE A 114 0.23 16.83 -8.44
C ILE A 114 0.95 16.02 -7.35
N GLU A 115 1.72 16.68 -6.49
CA GLU A 115 2.34 16.03 -5.34
C GLU A 115 1.27 15.52 -4.35
N ALA A 116 0.31 16.37 -3.99
CA ALA A 116 -0.79 15.99 -3.08
C ALA A 116 -1.59 14.80 -3.63
N ARG A 117 -1.84 14.75 -4.94
CA ARG A 117 -2.52 13.60 -5.58
C ARG A 117 -1.72 12.30 -5.47
N ASN A 118 -0.40 12.34 -5.62
CA ASN A 118 0.43 11.14 -5.44
C ASN A 118 0.42 10.68 -3.98
N ILE A 119 0.49 11.60 -3.01
CA ILE A 119 0.40 11.26 -1.59
C ILE A 119 -0.98 10.70 -1.22
N GLU A 120 -2.06 11.27 -1.75
CA GLU A 120 -3.41 10.74 -1.58
C GLU A 120 -3.53 9.32 -2.15
N ALA A 121 -3.03 9.09 -3.37
CA ALA A 121 -3.04 7.78 -4.01
C ALA A 121 -2.31 6.72 -3.16
N LEU A 122 -1.15 7.05 -2.59
CA LEU A 122 -0.44 6.19 -1.65
C LEU A 122 -1.25 5.91 -0.38
N GLY A 123 -1.87 6.95 0.19
CA GLY A 123 -2.75 6.83 1.35
C GLY A 123 -3.89 5.84 1.08
N LEU A 124 -4.56 5.97 -0.08
CA LEU A 124 -5.65 5.09 -0.51
C LEU A 124 -5.19 3.63 -0.71
N ILE A 125 -3.96 3.39 -1.17
CA ILE A 125 -3.38 2.05 -1.22
C ILE A 125 -3.25 1.49 0.20
N ASN A 126 -2.61 2.22 1.11
CA ASN A 126 -2.35 1.74 2.47
C ASN A 126 -3.62 1.54 3.28
N ASP A 127 -4.60 2.43 3.14
CA ASP A 127 -5.92 2.27 3.75
C ASP A 127 -6.61 1.00 3.25
N ALA A 128 -6.57 0.74 1.94
CA ALA A 128 -7.12 -0.48 1.36
C ALA A 128 -6.42 -1.74 1.87
N LEU A 129 -5.08 -1.76 1.92
CA LEU A 129 -4.30 -2.88 2.43
C LEU A 129 -4.62 -3.17 3.90
N GLU A 130 -4.73 -2.11 4.71
CA GLU A 130 -5.10 -2.20 6.12
C GLU A 130 -6.52 -2.71 6.33
N ASN A 131 -7.49 -2.15 5.61
CA ASN A 131 -8.89 -2.57 5.67
C ASN A 131 -9.06 -4.05 5.29
N SER A 132 -8.33 -4.49 4.26
CA SER A 132 -8.42 -5.84 3.72
C SER A 132 -7.66 -6.87 4.54
N GLY A 133 -6.78 -6.45 5.46
CA GLY A 133 -5.93 -7.37 6.24
C GLY A 133 -4.74 -7.92 5.45
N ALA A 134 -4.22 -7.16 4.48
CA ALA A 134 -2.99 -7.51 3.79
C ALA A 134 -1.77 -7.38 4.72
N ASN A 135 -0.79 -8.26 4.56
CA ASN A 135 0.40 -8.39 5.41
C ASN A 135 1.56 -7.46 4.99
N PHE A 136 1.29 -6.35 4.32
CA PHE A 136 2.32 -5.40 3.91
C PHE A 136 1.78 -4.00 3.73
N ARG A 137 2.65 -3.00 3.83
CA ARG A 137 2.33 -1.60 3.56
C ARG A 137 3.29 -1.04 2.52
N VAL A 138 2.86 0.02 1.87
CA VAL A 138 3.63 0.70 0.83
C VAL A 138 4.27 1.95 1.43
N ARG A 139 5.56 2.13 1.18
CA ARG A 139 6.32 3.29 1.63
C ARG A 139 6.80 4.08 0.42
N LEU A 140 6.59 5.39 0.43
CA LEU A 140 7.15 6.26 -0.59
C LEU A 140 8.66 6.42 -0.37
N VAL A 141 9.45 6.03 -1.35
CA VAL A 141 10.92 6.22 -1.32
C VAL A 141 11.41 7.29 -2.30
N GLY A 142 10.52 7.78 -3.16
CA GLY A 142 10.81 8.91 -4.03
C GLY A 142 9.55 9.43 -4.70
N LEU A 143 9.53 10.74 -4.94
CA LEU A 143 8.56 11.42 -5.78
C LEU A 143 9.34 12.25 -6.80
N LYS A 144 9.19 11.93 -8.09
CA LYS A 144 10.02 12.51 -9.17
C LYS A 144 9.17 13.05 -10.31
N GLU A 145 9.58 14.19 -10.84
CA GLU A 145 9.05 14.72 -12.10
C GLU A 145 9.81 14.11 -13.28
N LEU A 146 9.08 13.67 -14.29
CA LEU A 146 9.62 13.26 -15.58
C LEU A 146 9.12 14.22 -16.66
N VAL A 147 10.05 14.72 -17.49
CA VAL A 147 9.68 15.37 -18.75
C VAL A 147 9.10 14.29 -19.66
N GLN A 148 7.80 14.32 -19.89
CA GLN A 148 7.11 13.27 -20.64
C GLN A 148 7.61 13.24 -22.09
N PRO A 149 8.13 12.09 -22.57
CA PRO A 149 8.51 11.94 -23.96
C PRO A 149 7.32 12.19 -24.90
N ALA A 150 7.59 12.84 -26.04
CA ALA A 150 6.53 13.27 -26.96
C ALA A 150 5.71 12.11 -27.57
N ASP A 151 6.29 10.90 -27.63
CA ASP A 151 5.64 9.68 -28.12
C ASP A 151 4.74 9.01 -27.08
N TRP A 152 4.76 9.43 -25.80
CA TRP A 152 3.91 8.93 -24.72
C TRP A 152 2.47 9.43 -24.87
N THR A 153 1.78 8.90 -25.88
CA THR A 153 0.45 9.34 -26.31
C THR A 153 -0.69 8.45 -25.82
N SER A 154 -0.39 7.27 -25.29
CA SER A 154 -1.37 6.33 -24.72
C SER A 154 -0.77 5.47 -23.62
N LEU A 155 -1.61 4.91 -22.75
CA LEU A 155 -1.18 4.00 -21.68
C LEU A 155 -0.44 2.76 -22.20
N ASN A 156 -0.85 2.22 -23.37
CA ASN A 156 -0.21 1.09 -24.03
C ASN A 156 1.21 1.39 -24.52
N ILE A 157 1.54 2.66 -24.78
CA ILE A 157 2.90 3.09 -25.12
C ILE A 157 3.69 3.39 -23.84
N ILE A 158 3.08 4.12 -22.91
CA ILE A 158 3.70 4.53 -21.64
C ILE A 158 4.15 3.30 -20.83
N LEU A 159 3.25 2.34 -20.58
CA LEU A 159 3.51 1.26 -19.63
C LEU A 159 4.74 0.39 -19.99
N PRO A 160 4.92 -0.08 -21.25
CA PRO A 160 6.16 -0.75 -21.64
C PRO A 160 7.40 0.12 -21.46
N GLN A 161 7.32 1.41 -21.76
CA GLN A 161 8.44 2.34 -21.69
C GLN A 161 8.82 2.70 -20.25
N LEU A 162 7.91 2.62 -19.27
CA LEU A 162 8.26 2.79 -17.85
C LEU A 162 9.35 1.81 -17.39
N ARG A 163 9.39 0.60 -17.96
CA ARG A 163 10.35 -0.45 -17.58
C ARG A 163 11.75 -0.23 -18.11
N THR A 164 11.90 0.61 -19.13
CA THR A 164 13.16 0.80 -19.86
C THR A 164 13.58 2.27 -19.99
N ASN A 165 12.79 3.20 -19.45
CA ASN A 165 13.16 4.62 -19.42
C ASN A 165 14.38 4.81 -18.49
N PRO A 166 15.49 5.37 -18.99
CA PRO A 166 16.75 5.42 -18.26
C PRO A 166 16.67 6.24 -16.96
N ASP A 167 15.92 7.34 -16.96
CA ASP A 167 15.77 8.18 -15.77
C ASP A 167 14.98 7.44 -14.68
N ILE A 168 13.87 6.80 -15.06
CA ILE A 168 13.05 6.01 -14.13
C ILE A 168 13.85 4.84 -13.54
N MET A 169 14.60 4.10 -14.36
CA MET A 169 15.43 3.00 -13.87
C MET A 169 16.51 3.51 -12.91
N ALA A 170 17.21 4.59 -13.26
CA ALA A 170 18.22 5.18 -12.40
C ALA A 170 17.64 5.66 -11.05
N TRP A 171 16.44 6.28 -11.05
CA TRP A 171 15.77 6.67 -9.81
C TRP A 171 15.29 5.48 -9.00
N ARG A 172 14.78 4.44 -9.66
CA ARG A 172 14.35 3.21 -9.00
C ARG A 172 15.52 2.56 -8.26
N ASP A 173 16.65 2.40 -8.94
CA ASP A 173 17.87 1.80 -8.38
C ASP A 173 18.43 2.66 -7.23
N ALA A 174 18.51 3.98 -7.44
CA ALA A 174 19.02 4.92 -6.43
C ALA A 174 18.16 4.95 -5.16
N ALA A 175 16.84 4.87 -5.32
CA ALA A 175 15.89 4.82 -4.19
C ALA A 175 15.70 3.40 -3.63
N ARG A 176 16.22 2.37 -4.32
CA ARG A 176 15.97 0.94 -4.04
C ARG A 176 14.48 0.61 -4.01
N ALA A 177 13.73 1.16 -4.96
CA ALA A 177 12.29 1.00 -5.02
C ALA A 177 11.89 -0.37 -5.61
N ASP A 178 11.02 -1.08 -4.90
CA ASP A 178 10.46 -2.35 -5.32
C ASP A 178 9.46 -2.18 -6.47
N ALA A 179 8.76 -1.05 -6.52
CA ALA A 179 7.73 -0.73 -7.50
C ALA A 179 7.85 0.70 -8.06
N VAL A 180 7.31 0.93 -9.25
CA VAL A 180 7.18 2.27 -9.85
C VAL A 180 5.73 2.55 -10.24
N HIS A 181 5.21 3.72 -9.88
CA HIS A 181 3.91 4.19 -10.35
C HIS A 181 4.05 5.54 -11.05
N TYR A 182 3.52 5.65 -12.26
CA TYR A 182 3.55 6.88 -13.06
C TYR A 182 2.17 7.54 -13.15
N MET A 183 2.10 8.86 -12.94
CA MET A 183 0.86 9.64 -13.06
C MET A 183 1.03 10.74 -14.12
N THR A 184 0.14 10.78 -15.11
CA THR A 184 0.14 11.82 -16.14
C THR A 184 -1.25 12.38 -16.42
N LEU A 185 -1.33 13.46 -17.19
CA LEU A 185 -2.57 13.94 -17.78
C LEU A 185 -2.83 13.20 -19.10
N GLY A 186 -4.08 12.86 -19.37
CA GLY A 186 -4.43 12.27 -20.67
C GLY A 186 -5.93 12.28 -20.92
N THR A 187 -6.32 11.79 -22.09
CA THR A 187 -7.72 11.50 -22.43
C THR A 187 -7.89 10.07 -22.97
N PRO A 188 -7.29 9.03 -22.36
CA PRO A 188 -7.53 7.65 -22.79
C PRO A 188 -8.94 7.17 -22.40
N PRO A 189 -9.42 6.05 -22.98
CA PRO A 189 -10.68 5.43 -22.55
C PRO A 189 -10.60 4.80 -21.13
N GLU A 190 -9.41 4.52 -20.62
CA GLU A 190 -9.16 3.83 -19.35
C GLU A 190 -8.39 4.72 -18.36
N CYS A 191 -8.61 4.54 -17.05
CA CYS A 191 -7.98 5.37 -16.03
C CYS A 191 -6.54 4.97 -15.67
N GLY A 192 -6.11 3.76 -16.02
CA GLY A 192 -4.79 3.26 -15.71
C GLY A 192 -4.50 1.96 -16.45
N LEU A 193 -3.23 1.56 -16.41
CA LEU A 193 -2.75 0.30 -16.94
C LEU A 193 -1.56 -0.19 -16.11
N ALA A 194 -1.51 -1.49 -15.85
CA ALA A 194 -0.44 -2.13 -15.12
C ALA A 194 -0.13 -3.51 -15.67
N TYR A 195 1.10 -3.98 -15.45
CA TYR A 195 1.40 -5.39 -15.68
C TYR A 195 0.80 -6.25 -14.57
N PHE A 196 0.16 -7.34 -14.97
CA PHE A 196 -0.20 -8.42 -14.08
C PHE A 196 1.06 -9.15 -13.60
N ASN A 197 1.23 -9.25 -12.29
CA ASN A 197 2.40 -9.88 -11.69
C ASN A 197 2.05 -11.15 -10.90
N THR A 198 1.21 -12.01 -11.48
CA THR A 198 0.79 -13.29 -10.86
C THR A 198 2.00 -14.18 -10.54
N VAL A 199 3.06 -14.07 -11.35
CA VAL A 199 4.41 -14.51 -11.02
C VAL A 199 5.26 -13.25 -10.81
N PRO A 200 5.61 -12.88 -9.56
CA PRO A 200 6.26 -11.61 -9.29
C PRO A 200 7.60 -11.44 -10.04
N SER A 201 7.68 -10.35 -10.80
CA SER A 201 8.86 -9.87 -11.51
C SER A 201 9.10 -8.39 -11.18
N ALA A 202 10.34 -8.05 -10.78
CA ALA A 202 10.75 -6.66 -10.55
C ALA A 202 10.55 -5.82 -11.82
N PHE A 203 10.87 -6.39 -12.99
CA PHE A 203 10.73 -5.71 -14.28
C PHE A 203 9.28 -5.31 -14.59
N ASN A 204 8.31 -6.11 -14.16
CA ASN A 204 6.88 -5.85 -14.37
C ASN A 204 6.21 -5.11 -13.19
N MET A 205 6.97 -4.71 -12.17
CA MET A 205 6.41 -3.97 -11.02
C MET A 205 6.22 -2.48 -11.32
N VAL A 206 5.50 -2.20 -12.42
CA VAL A 206 5.22 -0.85 -12.90
C VAL A 206 3.75 -0.67 -13.27
N ALA A 207 3.24 0.53 -13.04
CA ALA A 207 1.88 0.94 -13.35
C ALA A 207 1.83 2.39 -13.84
N SER A 208 0.84 2.73 -14.66
CA SER A 208 0.53 4.09 -15.07
C SER A 208 -0.94 4.42 -14.83
N VAL A 209 -1.21 5.67 -14.42
CA VAL A 209 -2.56 6.22 -14.25
C VAL A 209 -2.64 7.56 -14.94
N VAL A 210 -3.79 7.83 -15.56
CA VAL A 210 -4.11 9.15 -16.10
C VAL A 210 -5.01 9.95 -15.18
N ILE A 211 -4.82 11.26 -15.23
CA ILE A 211 -5.67 12.24 -14.58
C ILE A 211 -6.66 12.76 -15.61
N THR A 212 -7.95 12.59 -15.33
CA THR A 212 -9.05 13.15 -16.13
C THR A 212 -10.13 13.68 -15.18
N ASN A 213 -11.23 14.19 -15.71
CA ASN A 213 -12.43 14.53 -14.93
C ASN A 213 -13.14 13.29 -14.33
N THR A 214 -12.88 12.10 -14.86
CA THR A 214 -13.49 10.82 -14.43
C THR A 214 -12.52 9.89 -13.71
N CYS A 215 -11.21 10.09 -13.91
CA CYS A 215 -10.15 9.29 -13.29
C CYS A 215 -9.55 10.00 -12.07
N GLY A 216 -9.89 9.47 -10.89
CA GLY A 216 -9.38 9.92 -9.60
C GLY A 216 -8.11 9.19 -9.16
N THR A 217 -7.58 9.58 -8.01
CA THR A 217 -6.42 8.96 -7.34
C THR A 217 -6.68 7.51 -6.91
N SER A 218 -7.95 7.08 -6.83
CA SER A 218 -8.33 5.70 -6.56
C SER A 218 -7.98 4.71 -7.68
N ALA A 219 -7.65 5.17 -8.90
CA ALA A 219 -7.15 4.28 -9.95
C ALA A 219 -5.79 3.65 -9.56
N THR A 220 -4.95 4.38 -8.83
CA THR A 220 -3.63 3.89 -8.42
C THR A 220 -3.68 2.64 -7.55
N ARG A 221 -4.66 2.50 -6.64
CA ARG A 221 -4.85 1.24 -5.89
C ARG A 221 -5.38 0.09 -6.75
N HIS A 222 -6.11 0.39 -7.82
CA HIS A 222 -6.54 -0.63 -8.78
C HIS A 222 -5.33 -1.20 -9.53
N GLU A 223 -4.53 -0.32 -10.11
CA GLU A 223 -3.33 -0.69 -10.85
C GLU A 223 -2.27 -1.36 -9.97
N PHE A 224 -2.11 -0.88 -8.73
CA PHE A 224 -1.26 -1.55 -7.75
C PHE A 224 -1.75 -2.98 -7.45
N GLY A 225 -3.07 -3.22 -7.44
CA GLY A 225 -3.65 -4.56 -7.36
C GLY A 225 -3.19 -5.48 -8.50
N HIS A 226 -3.18 -5.00 -9.74
CA HIS A 226 -2.65 -5.77 -10.88
C HIS A 226 -1.16 -6.09 -10.72
N ASN A 227 -0.36 -5.12 -10.26
CA ASN A 227 1.05 -5.35 -9.93
C ASN A 227 1.26 -6.35 -8.78
N MET A 228 0.25 -6.57 -7.93
CA MET A 228 0.27 -7.62 -6.90
C MET A 228 -0.34 -8.96 -7.38
N GLY A 229 -0.67 -9.07 -8.68
CA GLY A 229 -1.15 -10.31 -9.31
C GLY A 229 -2.66 -10.51 -9.26
N ILE A 230 -3.43 -9.44 -9.10
CA ILE A 230 -4.89 -9.52 -8.99
C ILE A 230 -5.56 -9.24 -10.32
N HIS A 231 -6.52 -10.07 -10.68
CA HIS A 231 -7.34 -9.95 -11.89
C HIS A 231 -8.68 -9.27 -11.64
N HIS A 232 -9.34 -8.83 -12.71
CA HIS A 232 -10.72 -8.33 -12.62
C HIS A 232 -11.69 -9.44 -12.19
N GLY A 233 -12.84 -9.05 -11.65
CA GLY A 233 -13.77 -10.01 -11.01
C GLY A 233 -14.52 -10.93 -11.99
N ASP A 234 -14.63 -10.53 -13.25
CA ASP A 234 -15.22 -11.30 -14.35
C ASP A 234 -14.20 -12.23 -15.04
N GLU A 235 -12.91 -12.08 -14.74
CA GLU A 235 -11.86 -12.94 -15.26
C GLU A 235 -11.78 -14.29 -14.52
N GLN A 236 -11.17 -15.28 -15.19
CA GLN A 236 -10.93 -16.62 -14.65
C GLN A 236 -9.41 -16.89 -14.60
N PRO A 237 -8.67 -16.28 -13.65
CA PRO A 237 -7.23 -16.43 -13.57
C PRO A 237 -6.80 -17.82 -13.10
N THR A 238 -5.49 -18.08 -13.15
CA THR A 238 -4.89 -19.22 -12.47
C THR A 238 -3.89 -18.69 -11.45
N PRO A 239 -4.10 -18.90 -10.13
CA PRO A 239 -5.24 -19.59 -9.53
C PRO A 239 -6.54 -18.76 -9.57
N ILE A 240 -7.69 -19.44 -9.62
CA ILE A 240 -9.02 -18.82 -9.86
C ILE A 240 -9.43 -17.76 -8.83
N TRP A 241 -8.91 -17.87 -7.61
CA TRP A 241 -9.21 -16.96 -6.53
C TRP A 241 -8.43 -15.64 -6.59
N ALA A 242 -7.42 -15.51 -7.45
CA ALA A 242 -6.59 -14.30 -7.56
C ALA A 242 -7.28 -13.15 -8.31
N ARG A 243 -8.49 -12.77 -7.89
CA ARG A 243 -9.32 -11.76 -8.54
C ARG A 243 -10.13 -10.93 -7.56
N GLY A 244 -10.57 -9.76 -8.01
CA GLY A 244 -11.53 -8.95 -7.28
C GLY A 244 -12.91 -9.62 -7.16
N ASP A 245 -13.70 -9.16 -6.19
CA ASP A 245 -15.11 -9.50 -6.05
C ASP A 245 -16.00 -8.47 -6.76
N ALA A 246 -16.67 -8.90 -7.83
CA ALA A 246 -17.60 -8.09 -8.61
C ALA A 246 -18.93 -7.84 -7.89
N ILE A 247 -19.32 -8.69 -6.92
CA ILE A 247 -20.59 -8.56 -6.19
C ILE A 247 -20.51 -7.34 -5.27
N THR A 248 -19.47 -7.28 -4.43
CA THR A 248 -19.24 -6.13 -3.52
C THR A 248 -18.45 -5.00 -4.16
N ARG A 249 -18.04 -5.17 -5.43
CA ARG A 249 -17.32 -4.18 -6.24
C ARG A 249 -16.02 -3.70 -5.59
N THR A 250 -15.23 -4.66 -5.11
CA THR A 250 -13.89 -4.44 -4.53
C THR A 250 -12.93 -3.75 -5.52
N ILE A 251 -11.76 -3.34 -5.04
CA ILE A 251 -10.82 -2.46 -5.75
C ILE A 251 -10.55 -2.88 -7.20
N VAL A 252 -10.26 -4.16 -7.42
CA VAL A 252 -9.90 -4.69 -8.75
C VAL A 252 -11.14 -5.17 -9.52
N ALA A 253 -12.35 -4.97 -9.00
CA ALA A 253 -13.61 -5.38 -9.65
C ALA A 253 -14.68 -4.29 -9.52
N GLY A 254 -14.35 -3.06 -9.93
CA GLY A 254 -15.27 -1.91 -9.95
C GLY A 254 -14.94 -0.78 -8.97
N ASN A 255 -13.99 -1.00 -8.05
CA ASN A 255 -13.33 0.04 -7.25
C ASN A 255 -14.25 0.92 -6.40
N ALA A 256 -15.40 0.38 -5.96
CA ALA A 256 -16.43 1.14 -5.25
C ALA A 256 -16.18 1.24 -3.74
N ILE A 257 -15.49 0.27 -3.16
CA ILE A 257 -15.19 0.19 -1.73
C ILE A 257 -13.67 0.09 -1.48
N PRO A 258 -13.15 0.57 -0.32
CA PRO A 258 -11.72 0.58 -0.03
C PRO A 258 -11.23 -0.78 0.49
N PHE A 259 -11.54 -1.85 -0.24
CA PHE A 259 -11.18 -3.23 0.09
C PHE A 259 -10.73 -3.99 -1.17
N TYR A 260 -9.64 -4.73 -1.05
CA TYR A 260 -9.35 -5.88 -1.91
C TYR A 260 -10.20 -7.05 -1.43
N SER A 261 -10.55 -7.96 -2.35
CA SER A 261 -11.42 -9.07 -2.02
C SER A 261 -10.77 -10.05 -1.04
N THR A 262 -11.55 -10.52 -0.08
CA THR A 262 -11.18 -11.56 0.88
C THR A 262 -12.45 -12.12 1.55
N PRO A 263 -12.53 -13.45 1.80
CA PRO A 263 -13.67 -14.04 2.52
C PRO A 263 -13.70 -13.69 4.01
N HIS A 264 -12.68 -12.99 4.52
CA HIS A 264 -12.52 -12.67 5.94
C HIS A 264 -12.96 -11.25 6.33
N ARG A 265 -13.56 -10.52 5.39
CA ARG A 265 -14.12 -9.18 5.60
C ARG A 265 -15.53 -9.14 5.06
N PHE A 266 -16.36 -8.29 5.66
CA PHE A 266 -17.79 -8.23 5.40
C PHE A 266 -18.21 -6.78 5.19
N THR A 267 -19.18 -6.56 4.30
CA THR A 267 -19.73 -5.22 4.10
C THR A 267 -20.34 -4.69 5.40
N PRO A 268 -20.11 -3.41 5.75
CA PRO A 268 -20.59 -2.88 7.03
C PRO A 268 -22.11 -2.82 7.18
N ASP A 269 -22.81 -2.72 6.05
CA ASP A 269 -24.25 -2.50 5.92
C ASP A 269 -25.05 -3.80 5.94
N LEU A 270 -24.63 -4.79 5.16
CA LEU A 270 -25.37 -6.03 4.90
C LEU A 270 -24.65 -7.27 5.42
N GLY A 271 -23.41 -7.15 5.91
CA GLY A 271 -22.63 -8.29 6.37
C GLY A 271 -22.29 -9.27 5.25
N ILE A 272 -22.23 -8.80 4.00
CA ILE A 272 -21.92 -9.65 2.84
C ILE A 272 -20.41 -9.92 2.83
N PRO A 273 -19.95 -11.18 2.71
CA PRO A 273 -18.53 -11.47 2.54
C PRO A 273 -17.98 -10.74 1.30
N MET A 274 -16.87 -10.02 1.44
CA MET A 274 -16.21 -9.31 0.34
C MET A 274 -15.29 -10.23 -0.47
N GLY A 275 -15.72 -11.47 -0.70
CA GLY A 275 -14.92 -12.54 -1.28
C GLY A 275 -15.48 -13.91 -0.91
N ALA A 276 -14.85 -14.95 -1.42
CA ALA A 276 -15.29 -16.32 -1.24
C ALA A 276 -14.09 -17.27 -1.17
N VAL A 277 -14.15 -18.21 -0.24
CA VAL A 277 -13.08 -19.19 0.01
C VAL A 277 -12.78 -19.95 -1.29
N ASP A 278 -11.50 -20.00 -1.66
CA ASP A 278 -10.96 -20.68 -2.84
C ASP A 278 -11.51 -20.23 -4.21
N SER A 279 -12.33 -19.17 -4.29
CA SER A 279 -12.84 -18.64 -5.57
C SER A 279 -12.69 -17.13 -5.77
N VAL A 280 -12.59 -16.33 -4.70
CA VAL A 280 -12.40 -14.87 -4.76
C VAL A 280 -11.67 -14.38 -3.50
N ASP A 281 -10.34 -14.23 -3.57
CA ASP A 281 -9.49 -13.84 -2.46
C ASP A 281 -8.21 -13.16 -2.95
N ALA A 282 -8.34 -11.88 -3.33
CA ALA A 282 -7.18 -11.09 -3.75
C ALA A 282 -6.15 -10.97 -2.63
N VAL A 283 -6.57 -10.78 -1.37
CA VAL A 283 -5.65 -10.61 -0.24
C VAL A 283 -4.73 -11.82 -0.07
N ARG A 284 -5.23 -13.04 -0.29
CA ARG A 284 -4.38 -14.24 -0.31
C ARG A 284 -3.25 -14.14 -1.33
N MET A 285 -3.51 -13.70 -2.55
CA MET A 285 -2.48 -13.57 -3.60
C MET A 285 -1.49 -12.48 -3.24
N MET A 286 -2.00 -11.33 -2.79
CA MET A 286 -1.14 -10.21 -2.38
C MET A 286 -0.20 -10.61 -1.23
N ASN A 287 -0.69 -11.41 -0.27
CA ASN A 287 0.11 -11.89 0.86
C ASN A 287 1.15 -12.95 0.47
N ILE A 288 0.90 -13.74 -0.58
CA ILE A 288 1.86 -14.68 -1.17
C ILE A 288 2.95 -13.91 -1.92
N ASN A 289 2.58 -12.86 -2.65
CA ASN A 289 3.49 -12.09 -3.48
C ASN A 289 4.31 -11.05 -2.69
N SER A 290 3.76 -10.50 -1.60
CA SER A 290 4.40 -9.44 -0.82
C SER A 290 5.83 -9.74 -0.34
N PRO A 291 6.20 -10.94 0.15
CA PRO A 291 7.61 -11.21 0.51
C PRO A 291 8.56 -11.20 -0.69
N ILE A 292 8.09 -11.57 -1.88
CA ILE A 292 8.91 -11.57 -3.09
C ILE A 292 9.06 -10.12 -3.59
N VAL A 293 7.95 -9.39 -3.67
CA VAL A 293 7.92 -7.99 -4.12
C VAL A 293 8.77 -7.11 -3.22
N ALA A 294 8.64 -7.22 -1.89
CA ALA A 294 9.42 -6.44 -0.92
C ALA A 294 10.93 -6.74 -0.94
N ALA A 295 11.35 -7.71 -1.74
CA ALA A 295 12.75 -8.13 -1.93
C ALA A 295 13.30 -7.80 -3.32
N PHE A 296 12.54 -7.12 -4.20
CA PHE A 296 12.96 -6.86 -5.58
C PHE A 296 14.16 -5.95 -5.73
N ARG A 297 14.35 -5.02 -4.78
CA ARG A 297 15.45 -4.04 -4.69
C ARG A 297 16.62 -4.19 -5.65
#